data_AF-A0A061M4R7-F1
#
_entry.id   AF-A0A061M4R7-F1
#
_cell.length_a   1.000
_cell.length_b   1.000
_cell.length_c   1.000
_cell.angle_alpha   90.00
_cell.angle_beta   90.00
_cell.angle_gamma   90.00
#
_symmetry.space_group_name_H-M   'P 1'
#
loop_
_entity.id
_entity.type
_entity.pdbx_description
1 polymer ?
#
loop_
_entity_poly.entity_id
_entity_poly.type
_entity_poly.pdbx_seq_one_letter_code
_entity_poly.pdbx_strand_id
1 'polypeptide(L)'
;MVAPAARSPGTTTRPKRSITASAAPGTDLASFYLCATPRTSTCHIRWTEDVFQQGSQINLEFSGMRYGYTSPLMRTMSIGKPSDHIGDYMTERLRAWKPRSPRARPATPAATSL
;
A
#
# COMPACT_ATOMS: atom_id res chain seq x y z
N MET A 1 10.24 -11.09 3.45
CA MET A 1 9.87 -12.32 2.72
C MET A 1 8.39 -12.58 2.98
N VAL A 2 7.52 -12.42 1.99
CA VAL A 2 6.07 -12.71 2.12
C VAL A 2 5.86 -14.15 1.71
N ALA A 3 5.20 -14.95 2.56
CA ALA A 3 5.03 -16.39 2.36
C ALA A 3 4.11 -16.70 1.16
N PRO A 4 4.40 -17.74 0.35
CA PRO A 4 3.76 -17.99 -0.95
C PRO A 4 2.38 -18.67 -0.89
N ALA A 5 1.59 -18.47 0.16
CA ALA A 5 0.26 -19.08 0.27
C ALA A 5 -0.75 -18.25 1.09
N ALA A 6 -0.61 -16.92 1.08
CA ALA A 6 -1.61 -16.05 1.71
C ALA A 6 -2.87 -16.02 0.82
N ARG A 7 -3.87 -16.83 1.18
CA ARG A 7 -5.22 -16.75 0.63
C ARG A 7 -5.99 -15.65 1.37
N SER A 8 -6.82 -14.93 0.64
CA SER A 8 -7.84 -14.10 1.25
C SER A 8 -8.82 -14.92 2.11
N PRO A 9 -9.11 -14.51 3.36
CA PRO A 9 -10.17 -15.13 4.13
C PRO A 9 -11.53 -14.61 3.65
N GLY A 10 -12.37 -15.54 3.19
CA GLY A 10 -13.75 -15.29 2.79
C GLY A 10 -14.56 -14.54 3.85
N THR A 11 -15.67 -13.97 3.39
CA THR A 11 -16.57 -13.03 4.09
C THR A 11 -17.23 -13.57 5.38
N THR A 12 -16.81 -14.70 5.93
CA THR A 12 -17.28 -15.22 7.22
C THR A 12 -16.14 -15.82 8.03
N THR A 13 -15.19 -14.99 8.44
CA THR A 13 -14.51 -15.05 9.74
C THR A 13 -13.63 -13.82 9.82
N ARG A 14 -13.89 -12.91 10.76
CA ARG A 14 -12.94 -11.84 11.10
C ARG A 14 -11.55 -12.47 11.20
N PRO A 15 -10.54 -12.06 10.41
CA PRO A 15 -9.17 -12.41 10.74
C PRO A 15 -8.88 -11.85 12.14
N LYS A 16 -8.91 -12.70 13.17
CA LYS A 16 -8.56 -12.37 14.57
C LYS A 16 -7.06 -12.14 14.78
N ARG A 17 -6.33 -11.80 13.71
CA ARG A 17 -5.05 -11.09 13.79
C ARG A 17 -5.21 -9.84 12.93
N SER A 18 -6.12 -8.98 13.37
CA SER A 18 -6.23 -7.63 12.84
C SER A 18 -4.85 -6.97 12.96
N ILE A 19 -4.45 -6.19 11.96
CA ILE A 19 -3.60 -5.03 12.25
C ILE A 19 -4.42 -4.23 13.26
N THR A 20 -4.20 -4.46 14.55
CA THR A 20 -4.77 -3.62 15.58
C THR A 20 -4.06 -2.30 15.42
N ALA A 21 -4.83 -1.22 15.24
CA ALA A 21 -4.36 0.09 15.65
C ALA A 21 -3.75 -0.06 17.05
N SER A 22 -2.62 0.60 17.31
CA SER A 22 -1.98 0.55 18.63
C SER A 22 -3.05 0.71 19.71
N ALA A 23 -3.03 -0.14 20.75
CA ALA A 23 -4.02 -0.10 21.83
C ALA A 23 -4.01 1.23 22.62
N ALA A 24 -3.11 2.16 22.28
CA ALA A 24 -3.09 3.51 22.80
C ALA A 24 -4.36 4.28 22.39
N PRO A 25 -5.07 4.90 23.35
CA PRO A 25 -6.27 5.71 23.09
C PRO A 25 -6.07 6.74 21.99
N GLY A 26 -7.11 6.95 21.19
CA GLY A 26 -7.09 7.90 20.06
C GLY A 26 -6.22 7.44 18.88
N THR A 27 -5.83 6.16 18.82
CA THR A 27 -5.20 5.56 17.64
C THR A 27 -6.19 4.68 16.90
N ASP A 28 -6.27 4.82 15.58
CA ASP A 28 -7.10 3.95 14.75
C ASP A 28 -6.44 3.69 13.38
N LEU A 29 -7.01 2.77 12.60
CA LEU A 29 -6.74 2.62 11.18
C LEU A 29 -7.89 3.25 10.38
N ALA A 30 -7.62 4.35 9.70
CA ALA A 30 -8.63 5.09 8.95
C ALA A 30 -8.99 4.44 7.61
N SER A 31 -8.04 3.77 6.95
CA SER A 31 -8.26 3.10 5.67
C SER A 31 -7.27 1.96 5.45
N PHE A 32 -7.69 0.94 4.68
CA PHE A 32 -6.88 -0.20 4.29
C PHE A 32 -7.31 -0.71 2.90
N TYR A 33 -6.38 -0.74 1.96
CA TYR A 33 -6.56 -1.23 0.59
C TYR A 33 -5.39 -2.13 0.19
N LEU A 34 -5.71 -3.12 -0.65
CA LEU A 34 -4.76 -4.15 -1.06
C LEU A 34 -4.99 -4.47 -2.54
N CYS A 35 -4.30 -3.72 -3.40
CA CYS A 35 -4.43 -3.84 -4.84
C CYS A 35 -3.37 -4.83 -5.35
N ALA A 36 -3.80 -6.05 -5.71
CA ALA A 36 -2.91 -7.08 -6.25
C ALA A 36 -3.14 -7.28 -7.75
N THR A 37 -2.12 -7.80 -8.46
CA THR A 37 -2.18 -8.12 -9.89
C THR A 37 -3.44 -8.94 -10.22
N PRO A 38 -4.18 -8.64 -11.30
CA PRO A 38 -3.90 -7.63 -12.35
C PRO A 38 -4.37 -6.20 -12.02
N ARG A 39 -4.86 -5.94 -10.81
CA ARG A 39 -5.54 -4.69 -10.44
C ARG A 39 -4.62 -3.65 -9.78
N THR A 40 -3.32 -3.76 -9.96
CA THR A 40 -2.33 -2.84 -9.39
C THR A 40 -2.35 -1.44 -10.02
N SER A 41 -3.03 -1.29 -11.17
CA SER A 41 -3.18 -0.03 -11.90
C SER A 41 -4.31 0.86 -11.39
N THR A 42 -5.12 0.39 -10.44
CA THR A 42 -6.23 1.13 -9.84
C THR A 42 -6.06 1.21 -8.33
N CYS A 43 -6.03 2.43 -7.79
CA CYS A 43 -5.92 2.66 -6.34
C CYS A 43 -7.22 2.32 -5.61
N HIS A 44 -7.12 2.18 -4.28
CA HIS A 44 -8.28 2.00 -3.39
C HIS A 44 -9.15 0.76 -3.69
N ILE A 45 -8.59 -0.25 -4.35
CA ILE A 45 -9.24 -1.55 -4.43
C ILE A 45 -9.15 -2.21 -3.06
N ARG A 46 -10.32 -2.42 -2.46
CA ARG A 46 -10.43 -3.18 -1.21
C ARG A 46 -9.93 -4.59 -1.45
N TRP A 47 -9.52 -5.22 -0.35
CA TRP A 47 -9.13 -6.62 -0.32
C TRP A 47 -10.08 -7.50 -1.15
N THR A 48 -9.52 -8.27 -2.09
CA THR A 48 -10.27 -9.24 -2.91
C THR A 48 -9.97 -10.67 -2.48
N GLU A 49 -10.91 -11.59 -2.75
CA GLU A 49 -10.80 -13.00 -2.35
C GLU A 49 -9.78 -13.84 -3.16
N ASP A 50 -8.94 -13.16 -3.95
CA ASP A 50 -8.03 -13.81 -4.88
C ASP A 50 -6.83 -14.43 -4.16
N VAL A 51 -6.29 -15.49 -4.77
CA VAL A 51 -5.06 -16.13 -4.31
C VAL A 51 -3.88 -15.39 -4.92
N PHE A 52 -2.96 -14.90 -4.10
CA PHE A 52 -1.76 -14.30 -4.63
C PHE A 52 -0.84 -15.34 -5.27
N GLN A 53 -0.28 -14.97 -6.42
CA GLN A 53 0.64 -15.81 -7.18
C GLN A 53 2.07 -15.32 -7.05
N GLN A 54 3.04 -16.21 -7.23
CA GLN A 54 4.44 -15.84 -7.36
C GLN A 54 4.62 -14.83 -8.51
N GLY A 55 5.40 -13.79 -8.28
CA GLY A 55 5.59 -12.67 -9.22
C GLY A 55 4.50 -11.61 -9.18
N SER A 56 3.43 -11.79 -8.38
CA SER A 56 2.38 -10.77 -8.23
C SER A 56 2.94 -9.50 -7.62
N GLN A 57 2.55 -8.36 -8.18
CA GLN A 57 2.76 -7.06 -7.57
C GLN A 57 1.57 -6.74 -6.64
N ILE A 58 1.89 -6.13 -5.51
CA ILE A 58 0.92 -5.66 -4.52
C ILE A 58 1.19 -4.19 -4.21
N ASN A 59 0.17 -3.34 -4.29
CA ASN A 59 0.15 -2.03 -3.64
C ASN A 59 -0.63 -2.15 -2.33
N LEU A 60 0.07 -1.99 -1.21
CA LEU A 60 -0.50 -1.92 0.13
C LEU A 60 -0.68 -0.46 0.48
N GLU A 61 -1.92 -0.04 0.74
CA GLU A 61 -2.28 1.32 1.09
C GLU A 61 -3.04 1.29 2.41
N PHE A 62 -2.56 2.02 3.41
CA PHE A 62 -3.30 2.16 4.66
C PHE A 62 -3.01 3.49 5.32
N SER A 63 -3.89 3.91 6.22
CA SER A 63 -3.71 5.16 6.96
C SER A 63 -3.82 4.91 8.45
N GLY A 64 -2.79 5.31 9.19
CA GLY A 64 -2.85 5.39 10.65
C GLY A 64 -3.48 6.72 11.06
N MET A 65 -4.34 6.69 12.08
CA MET A 65 -4.92 7.86 12.69
C MET A 65 -4.42 7.98 14.13
N ARG A 66 -4.06 9.19 14.56
CA ARG A 66 -3.69 9.50 15.94
C ARG A 66 -4.26 10.87 16.32
N TYR A 67 -5.18 10.91 17.29
CA TYR A 67 -5.80 12.15 17.78
C TYR A 67 -6.35 13.07 16.68
N GLY A 68 -7.04 12.51 15.69
CA GLY A 68 -7.57 13.28 14.56
C GLY A 68 -6.60 13.48 13.39
N TYR A 69 -5.30 13.23 13.58
CA TYR A 69 -4.30 13.33 12.52
C TYR A 69 -4.19 12.01 11.75
N THR A 70 -4.28 12.10 10.42
CA THR A 70 -4.18 10.95 9.52
C THR A 70 -2.82 10.93 8.81
N SER A 71 -2.13 9.80 8.86
CA SER A 71 -0.88 9.55 8.16
C SER A 71 -1.08 8.42 7.14
N PRO A 72 -1.31 8.74 5.86
CA PRO A 72 -1.42 7.75 4.80
C PRO A 72 -0.05 7.21 4.40
N LEU A 73 0.05 5.90 4.20
CA LEU A 73 1.23 5.21 3.68
C LEU A 73 0.84 4.26 2.56
N MET A 74 1.62 4.29 1.48
CA MET A 74 1.55 3.33 0.39
C MET A 74 2.90 2.65 0.22
N ARG A 75 2.90 1.33 -0.02
CA ARG A 75 4.08 0.58 -0.46
C ARG A 75 3.73 -0.37 -1.60
N THR A 76 4.62 -0.42 -2.58
CA THR A 76 4.56 -1.38 -3.69
C THR A 76 5.58 -2.48 -3.41
N MET A 77 5.16 -3.74 -3.51
CA MET A 77 5.99 -4.92 -3.27
C MET A 77 5.68 -6.04 -4.27
N SER A 78 6.62 -6.97 -4.45
CA SER A 78 6.41 -8.20 -5.22
C SER A 78 6.37 -9.43 -4.30
N ILE A 79 5.57 -10.42 -4.68
CA ILE A 79 5.59 -11.73 -4.03
C ILE A 79 6.66 -12.57 -4.71
N GLY A 80 7.72 -12.84 -3.97
CA GLY A 80 8.88 -13.55 -4.50
C GLY A 80 9.61 -12.76 -5.58
N LYS A 81 10.22 -13.46 -6.53
CA LYS A 81 11.03 -12.82 -7.58
C LYS A 81 10.11 -12.13 -8.60
N PRO A 82 10.17 -10.80 -8.75
CA PRO A 82 9.47 -10.10 -9.82
C PRO A 82 10.09 -10.47 -11.18
N SER A 83 9.31 -10.37 -12.24
CA SER A 83 9.88 -10.39 -13.60
C SER A 83 10.80 -9.19 -13.79
N ASP A 84 11.78 -9.30 -14.71
CA ASP A 84 12.75 -8.23 -14.95
C ASP A 84 12.05 -6.89 -15.26
N HIS A 85 11.00 -6.92 -16.09
CA HIS A 85 10.19 -5.74 -16.40
C HIS A 85 9.56 -5.08 -15.17
N ILE A 86 8.99 -5.86 -14.26
CA ILE A 86 8.38 -5.32 -13.02
C ILE A 86 9.46 -4.84 -12.06
N GLY A 87 10.59 -5.55 -11.98
CA GLY A 87 11.75 -5.16 -11.17
C GLY A 87 12.32 -3.81 -11.59
N ASP A 88 12.47 -3.59 -12.90
CA ASP A 88 12.93 -2.33 -13.48
C ASP A 88 11.94 -1.20 -13.21
N TYR A 89 10.64 -1.45 -13.41
CA TYR A 89 9.57 -0.49 -13.09
C TYR A 89 9.61 -0.07 -11.62
N MET A 90 9.70 -1.02 -10.68
CA MET A 90 9.74 -0.74 -9.25
C MET A 90 11.01 0.04 -8.86
N THR A 91 12.15 -0.30 -9.49
CA THR A 91 13.42 0.40 -9.28
C THR A 91 13.32 1.85 -9.76
N GLU A 92 12.75 2.08 -10.93
CA GLU A 92 12.57 3.43 -11.47
C GLU A 92 11.60 4.24 -10.62
N ARG A 93 10.49 3.64 -10.18
CA ARG A 93 9.55 4.27 -9.24
C ARG A 93 10.24 4.70 -7.94
N LEU A 94 11.15 3.88 -7.40
CA LEU A 94 11.93 4.23 -6.21
C LEU A 94 12.89 5.40 -6.47
N ARG A 95 13.54 5.44 -7.64
CA ARG A 95 14.43 6.55 -8.05
C ARG A 95 13.65 7.85 -8.19
N ALA A 96 12.49 7.82 -8.83
CA ALA A 96 11.61 8.97 -9.01
C ALA A 96 11.10 9.54 -7.68
N TRP A 97 10.83 8.67 -6.69
CA TRP A 97 10.35 9.10 -5.36
C TRP A 97 11.47 9.60 -4.44
N LYS A 98 12.74 9.33 -4.76
CA LYS A 98 13.86 9.83 -3.97
C LYS A 98 13.85 11.37 -4.03
N PRO A 99 13.82 12.07 -2.89
CA PRO A 99 13.63 13.52 -2.88
C PRO A 99 14.72 14.19 -3.70
N ARG A 100 14.30 14.93 -4.74
CA ARG A 100 15.19 15.64 -5.67
C ARG A 100 15.93 16.81 -5.00
N SER A 101 15.56 17.17 -3.76
CA SER A 101 16.30 18.08 -2.88
C SER A 101 15.96 17.83 -1.39
N PRO A 102 16.91 17.96 -0.45
CA PRO A 102 16.66 17.80 0.99
C PRO A 102 15.88 18.97 1.60
N ARG A 103 15.70 20.07 0.87
CA ARG A 103 14.92 21.22 1.33
C ARG A 103 13.50 21.10 0.78
N ALA A 104 12.53 20.90 1.66
CA ALA A 104 11.14 21.17 1.32
C ALA A 104 11.07 22.65 0.92
N ARG A 105 10.83 22.92 -0.37
CA ARG A 105 10.52 24.28 -0.80
C ARG A 105 9.16 24.65 -0.22
N PRO A 106 8.94 25.90 0.23
CA PRO A 106 7.59 26.36 0.50
C PRO A 106 6.70 26.04 -0.70
N ALA A 107 5.49 25.56 -0.43
CA ALA A 107 4.61 24.98 -1.43
C ALA A 107 4.50 25.91 -2.65
N THR A 108 4.97 25.43 -3.80
CA THR A 108 4.44 25.93 -5.06
C THR A 108 2.94 25.63 -5.02
N PRO A 109 2.06 26.62 -5.24
CA PRO A 109 0.62 26.35 -5.22
C PRO A 109 0.34 25.18 -6.17
N ALA A 110 -0.46 24.22 -5.69
CA ALA A 110 -0.94 23.14 -6.54
C ALA A 110 -1.58 23.76 -7.78
N ALA A 111 -1.29 23.23 -8.96
CA ALA A 111 -1.87 23.73 -10.19
C ALA A 111 -3.39 23.66 -10.08
N THR A 112 -4.03 24.81 -9.93
CA THR A 112 -5.49 24.95 -9.99
C THR A 112 -5.88 24.86 -11.47
N SER A 113 -6.28 23.67 -11.91
CA SER A 113 -7.05 23.53 -13.15
C SER A 113 -8.53 23.67 -12.79
N LEU A 114 -9.20 24.65 -13.42
CA LEU A 114 -10.64 24.87 -13.38
C LEU A 114 -11.40 23.72 -14.06
#